data_AF-A0A348XMS5-F1
#
_entry.id   AF-A0A348XMS5-F1
#
_cell.length_a   1.000
_cell.length_b   1.000
_cell.length_c   1.000
_cell.angle_alpha   90.00
_cell.angle_beta   90.00
_cell.angle_gamma   90.00
#
_symmetry.space_group_name_H-M   'P 1'
#
loop_
_entity.id
_entity.type
_entity.pdbx_description
1 polymer ?
#
loop_
_entity_poly.entity_id
_entity_poly.type
_entity_poly.pdbx_seq_one_letter_code
_entity_poly.pdbx_strand_id
1 'polypeptide(L)'
;MFDTPHLHSDWVNRELASLSLTEKLAQLLVAHLNPEHSTPILQASLGPTPTGGYCLIGADAKDVLRTTAWLQKREGVPPLIGANMEHGAGRIIRGATVFPDALALAAVNDEKLALKQAVPMAR
;
A
#
# COMPACT_ATOMS: atom_id res chain seq x y z
N MET A 1 17.77 3.74 20.83
CA MET A 1 17.43 2.45 20.20
C MET A 1 15.93 2.29 20.42
N PHE A 2 15.13 2.33 19.35
CA PHE A 2 13.67 2.18 19.49
C PHE A 2 13.39 0.75 19.95
N ASP A 3 12.68 0.61 21.06
CA ASP A 3 12.20 -0.69 21.52
C ASP A 3 11.07 -1.12 20.59
N THR A 4 11.32 -2.13 19.77
CA THR A 4 10.41 -2.61 18.72
C THR A 4 9.94 -4.02 19.06
N PRO A 5 9.08 -4.20 20.08
CA PRO A 5 8.66 -5.53 20.53
C PRO A 5 7.97 -6.36 19.43
N HIS A 6 7.42 -5.71 18.41
CA HIS A 6 6.79 -6.37 17.26
C HIS A 6 7.80 -6.93 16.23
N LEU A 7 9.02 -6.38 16.16
CA LEU A 7 10.10 -6.91 15.30
C LEU A 7 10.61 -8.28 15.79
N HIS A 8 10.32 -8.63 17.04
CA HIS A 8 10.66 -9.93 17.64
C HIS A 8 9.45 -10.82 17.92
N SER A 9 8.31 -10.56 17.28
CA SER A 9 7.15 -11.45 17.44
C SER A 9 7.46 -12.86 16.91
N ASP A 10 6.91 -13.88 17.57
CA ASP A 10 7.06 -15.28 17.13
C ASP A 10 6.60 -15.49 15.69
N TRP A 11 5.60 -14.71 15.26
CA TRP A 11 5.14 -14.71 13.87
C TRP A 11 6.22 -14.22 12.91
N VAL A 12 6.80 -13.02 13.15
CA VAL A 12 7.85 -12.46 12.28
C VAL A 12 9.04 -13.42 12.19
N ASN A 13 9.50 -13.96 13.32
CA ASN A 13 10.64 -14.88 13.36
C ASN A 13 10.35 -16.17 12.59
N ARG A 14 9.15 -16.73 12.73
CA ARG A 14 8.73 -17.95 12.02
C ARG A 14 8.61 -17.72 10.51
N GLU A 15 7.96 -16.63 10.09
CA GLU A 15 7.83 -16.31 8.66
C GLU A 15 9.20 -16.01 8.06
N LEU A 16 10.04 -15.18 8.68
CA LEU A 16 11.40 -14.92 8.17
C LEU A 16 12.26 -16.19 8.10
N ALA A 17 12.09 -17.15 9.01
CA ALA A 17 12.82 -18.41 8.97
C ALA A 17 12.34 -19.33 7.84
N SER A 18 11.08 -19.25 7.42
CA SER A 18 10.50 -20.09 6.36
C SER A 18 10.90 -19.63 4.94
N LEU A 19 11.23 -18.34 4.76
CA LEU A 19 11.58 -17.76 3.47
C LEU A 19 12.99 -18.13 3.01
N SER A 20 13.10 -18.47 1.72
CA SER A 20 14.38 -18.51 0.99
C SER A 20 15.04 -17.13 0.94
N LEU A 21 16.33 -17.08 0.55
CA LEU A 21 17.03 -15.80 0.36
C LEU A 21 16.32 -14.92 -0.70
N THR A 22 15.88 -15.53 -1.80
CA THR A 22 15.17 -14.80 -2.87
C THR A 22 13.86 -14.19 -2.36
N GLU A 23 13.09 -14.93 -1.57
CA GLU A 23 11.84 -14.40 -0.99
C GLU A 23 12.10 -13.30 0.03
N LYS A 24 13.18 -13.41 0.82
CA LYS A 24 13.62 -12.32 1.72
C LYS A 24 13.99 -11.06 0.95
N LEU A 25 14.72 -11.20 -0.15
CA LEU A 25 15.04 -10.07 -1.04
C LEU A 25 13.78 -9.49 -1.68
N ALA A 26 12.83 -10.33 -2.08
CA ALA A 26 11.54 -9.89 -2.61
C ALA A 26 10.74 -9.05 -1.61
N GLN A 27 10.81 -9.36 -0.31
CA GLN A 27 10.16 -8.56 0.73
C GLN A 27 10.70 -7.12 0.85
N LEU A 28 11.88 -6.83 0.28
CA LEU A 28 12.48 -5.49 0.24
C LEU A 28 12.04 -4.66 -0.97
N LEU A 29 11.28 -5.26 -1.89
CA LEU A 29 10.86 -4.61 -3.14
C LEU A 29 9.42 -4.11 -3.03
N VAL A 30 9.18 -2.94 -3.63
CA VAL A 30 7.83 -2.36 -3.79
C VAL A 30 7.59 -2.08 -5.26
N ALA A 31 6.59 -2.76 -5.85
CA ALA A 31 6.25 -2.57 -7.25
C ALA A 31 5.13 -1.53 -7.43
N HIS A 32 5.23 -0.68 -8.45
CA HIS A 32 4.19 0.28 -8.79
C HIS A 32 3.23 -0.32 -9.81
N LEU A 33 1.92 -0.28 -9.53
CA LEU A 33 0.90 -0.90 -10.38
C LEU A 33 -0.24 0.08 -10.69
N ASN A 34 -0.70 0.04 -11.95
CA ASN A 34 -1.98 0.63 -12.35
C ASN A 34 -3.09 -0.44 -12.23
N PRO A 35 -4.05 -0.31 -11.28
CA PRO A 35 -5.13 -1.28 -11.08
C PRO A 35 -6.10 -1.41 -12.27
N GLU A 36 -6.11 -0.45 -13.21
CA GLU A 36 -6.93 -0.53 -14.41
C GLU A 36 -6.50 -1.65 -15.37
N HIS A 37 -5.23 -2.07 -15.29
CA HIS A 37 -4.77 -3.21 -16.07
C HIS A 37 -5.45 -4.49 -15.60
N SER A 38 -5.71 -5.38 -16.56
CA SER A 38 -6.25 -6.69 -16.26
C SER A 38 -5.22 -7.56 -15.53
N THR A 39 -5.71 -8.51 -14.74
CA THR A 39 -4.86 -9.45 -14.00
C THR A 39 -3.80 -10.15 -14.88
N PRO A 40 -4.10 -10.60 -16.12
CA PRO A 40 -3.06 -11.16 -17.00
C PRO A 40 -1.93 -10.18 -17.35
N ILE A 41 -2.25 -8.89 -17.58
CA ILE A 41 -1.25 -7.86 -17.87
C ILE A 41 -0.36 -7.60 -16.64
N LEU A 42 -0.98 -7.52 -15.46
CA LEU A 42 -0.26 -7.36 -14.20
C LEU A 42 0.65 -8.56 -13.92
N GLN A 43 0.16 -9.79 -14.15
CA GLN A 43 0.94 -11.01 -13.98
C GLN A 43 2.14 -11.06 -14.93
N ALA A 44 1.96 -10.68 -16.20
CA ALA A 44 3.05 -10.63 -17.17
C ALA A 44 4.11 -9.59 -16.79
N SER A 45 3.70 -8.46 -16.22
CA SER A 45 4.60 -7.38 -15.80
C SER A 45 5.42 -7.74 -14.57
N LEU A 46 4.81 -8.41 -13.60
CA LEU A 46 5.47 -8.81 -12.35
C LEU A 46 6.28 -10.10 -12.49
N GLY A 47 5.96 -10.94 -13.48
CA GLY A 47 6.58 -12.25 -13.63
C GLY A 47 6.33 -13.18 -12.43
N PRO A 48 7.18 -14.21 -12.24
CA PRO A 48 7.02 -15.20 -11.17
C PRO A 48 7.56 -14.75 -9.81
N THR A 49 8.33 -13.66 -9.76
CA THR A 49 8.99 -13.23 -8.52
C THR A 49 7.97 -12.63 -7.54
N PRO A 50 7.92 -13.10 -6.29
CA PRO A 50 7.14 -12.47 -5.22
C PRO A 50 7.56 -11.00 -5.00
N THR A 51 6.75 -10.20 -4.32
CA THR A 51 7.10 -8.82 -3.96
C THR A 51 6.50 -8.48 -2.60
N GLY A 52 7.29 -7.82 -1.74
CA GLY A 52 6.87 -7.47 -0.38
C GLY A 52 5.77 -6.43 -0.31
N GLY A 53 5.68 -5.56 -1.31
CA GLY A 53 4.61 -4.57 -1.36
C GLY A 53 4.33 -4.00 -2.74
N TYR A 54 3.23 -3.25 -2.79
CA TYR A 54 2.72 -2.63 -4.00
C TYR A 54 2.26 -1.21 -3.73
N CYS A 55 2.60 -0.28 -4.62
CA CYS A 55 2.02 1.06 -4.65
C CYS A 55 0.99 1.13 -5.77
N LEU A 56 -0.28 1.37 -5.41
CA LEU A 56 -1.37 1.47 -6.38
C LEU A 56 -1.61 2.93 -6.77
N ILE A 57 -1.84 3.18 -8.06
CA ILE A 57 -2.08 4.52 -8.59
C ILE A 57 -3.37 4.60 -9.42
N GLY A 58 -4.20 5.59 -9.11
CA GLY A 58 -5.28 6.13 -9.95
C GLY A 58 -6.16 5.14 -10.73
N ALA A 59 -7.17 4.57 -10.10
CA ALA A 59 -8.18 3.73 -10.76
C ALA A 59 -9.57 3.92 -10.15
N ASP A 60 -10.58 3.26 -10.72
CA ASP A 60 -11.90 3.18 -10.08
C ASP A 60 -11.83 2.26 -8.85
N ALA A 61 -12.71 2.47 -7.87
CA ALA A 61 -12.74 1.69 -6.62
C ALA A 61 -12.82 0.16 -6.87
N LYS A 62 -13.60 -0.26 -7.88
CA LYS A 62 -13.74 -1.68 -8.27
C LYS A 62 -12.40 -2.30 -8.70
N ASP A 63 -11.56 -1.53 -9.38
CA ASP A 63 -10.30 -1.99 -9.96
C ASP A 63 -9.21 -2.06 -8.88
N VAL A 64 -9.22 -1.08 -7.96
CA VAL A 64 -8.39 -1.11 -6.74
C VAL A 64 -8.74 -2.34 -5.90
N LEU A 65 -10.02 -2.58 -5.61
CA LEU A 65 -10.45 -3.74 -4.82
C LEU A 65 -10.08 -5.07 -5.47
N ARG A 66 -10.34 -5.22 -6.79
CA ARG A 66 -9.97 -6.43 -7.54
C ARG A 66 -8.47 -6.67 -7.46
N THR A 67 -7.67 -5.63 -7.74
CA THR A 67 -6.21 -5.74 -7.79
C THR A 67 -5.64 -6.08 -6.41
N THR A 68 -6.09 -5.38 -5.36
CA THR A 68 -5.69 -5.69 -3.97
C THR A 68 -6.02 -7.13 -3.58
N ALA A 69 -7.25 -7.59 -3.86
CA ALA A 69 -7.65 -8.96 -3.55
C ALA A 69 -6.85 -10.01 -4.33
N TRP A 70 -6.48 -9.72 -5.57
CA TRP A 70 -5.62 -10.59 -6.36
C TRP A 70 -4.18 -10.64 -5.82
N LEU A 71 -3.59 -9.51 -5.46
CA LEU A 71 -2.24 -9.44 -4.88
C LEU A 71 -2.16 -10.19 -3.54
N GLN A 72 -3.15 -10.01 -2.66
CA GLN A 72 -3.23 -10.72 -1.38
C GLN A 72 -3.33 -12.26 -1.54
N LYS A 73 -3.87 -12.74 -2.66
CA LYS A 73 -3.93 -14.19 -2.97
C LYS A 73 -2.69 -14.71 -3.67
N ARG A 74 -1.98 -13.84 -4.41
CA ARG A 74 -0.80 -14.18 -5.18
C ARG A 74 0.42 -14.38 -4.27
N GLU A 75 0.57 -13.53 -3.28
CA GLU A 75 1.76 -13.50 -2.43
C GLU A 75 1.61 -14.45 -1.23
N GLY A 76 2.66 -15.20 -0.91
CA GLY A 76 2.66 -16.14 0.23
C GLY A 76 2.73 -15.44 1.60
N VAL A 77 3.34 -14.25 1.64
CA VAL A 77 3.33 -13.34 2.78
C VAL A 77 2.39 -12.17 2.42
N PRO A 78 1.44 -11.77 3.30
CA PRO A 78 0.52 -10.68 3.00
C PRO A 78 1.27 -9.40 2.60
N PRO A 79 1.09 -8.90 1.36
CA PRO A 79 1.87 -7.78 0.87
C PRO A 79 1.39 -6.46 1.49
N LEU A 80 2.33 -5.54 1.66
CA LEU A 80 2.00 -4.15 2.01
C LEU A 80 1.38 -3.46 0.79
N ILE A 81 0.18 -2.88 0.97
CA ILE A 81 -0.47 -2.08 -0.06
C ILE A 81 -0.35 -0.60 0.31
N GLY A 82 0.48 0.12 -0.44
CA GLY A 82 0.71 1.55 -0.30
C GLY A 82 -0.03 2.38 -1.35
N ALA A 83 -0.24 3.65 -1.05
CA ALA A 83 -0.81 4.63 -1.96
C ALA A 83 -0.43 6.06 -1.54
N ASN A 84 -0.30 6.97 -2.51
CA ASN A 84 0.01 8.38 -2.26
C ASN A 84 -1.28 9.18 -1.98
N MET A 85 -1.83 9.04 -0.77
CA MET A 85 -3.06 9.71 -0.33
C MET A 85 -2.74 11.04 0.38
N GLU A 86 -1.92 11.89 -0.22
CA GLU A 86 -1.35 13.09 0.45
C GLU A 86 -2.40 14.14 0.84
N HIS A 87 -3.49 14.22 0.07
CA HIS A 87 -4.59 15.16 0.29
C HIS A 87 -5.94 14.51 -0.03
N GLY A 88 -6.09 13.26 0.40
CA GLY A 88 -7.30 12.46 0.19
C GLY A 88 -7.07 11.26 -0.72
N ALA A 89 -8.14 10.47 -0.86
CA ALA A 89 -8.15 9.26 -1.67
C ALA A 89 -8.35 9.56 -3.16
N GLY A 90 -8.82 10.75 -3.54
CA GLY A 90 -9.28 11.05 -4.91
C GLY A 90 -8.25 10.90 -6.02
N ARG A 91 -6.94 10.96 -5.70
CA ARG A 91 -5.86 10.70 -6.68
C ARG A 91 -5.65 9.20 -6.94
N ILE A 92 -6.04 8.36 -5.99
CA ILE A 92 -5.85 6.90 -6.03
C ILE A 92 -7.14 6.22 -6.47
N ILE A 93 -8.28 6.69 -5.96
CA ILE A 93 -9.61 6.17 -6.23
C ILE A 93 -10.45 7.28 -6.87
N ARG A 94 -10.83 7.11 -8.13
CA ARG A 94 -11.67 8.09 -8.83
C ARG A 94 -13.00 8.30 -8.11
N GLY A 95 -13.37 9.56 -7.95
CA GLY A 95 -14.60 9.97 -7.26
C GLY A 95 -14.51 9.94 -5.73
N ALA A 96 -13.39 9.53 -5.15
CA ALA A 96 -13.19 9.63 -3.71
C ALA A 96 -12.85 11.06 -3.26
N THR A 97 -12.89 11.29 -1.95
CA THR A 97 -12.68 12.61 -1.36
C THR A 97 -11.30 13.20 -1.69
N VAL A 98 -11.31 14.48 -2.04
CA VAL A 98 -10.13 15.34 -2.22
C VAL A 98 -10.21 16.44 -1.16
N PHE A 99 -9.14 16.58 -0.39
CA PHE A 99 -8.97 17.62 0.62
C PHE A 99 -8.03 18.73 0.13
N PRO A 100 -7.94 19.86 0.85
CA PRO A 100 -6.87 20.83 0.63
C PRO A 100 -5.48 20.21 0.77
N ASP A 101 -4.51 20.76 0.04
CA ASP A 101 -3.13 20.30 0.10
C ASP A 101 -2.43 20.68 1.42
N ALA A 102 -1.21 20.19 1.60
CA ALA A 102 -0.42 20.44 2.81
C ALA A 102 -0.14 21.93 3.03
N LEU A 103 -0.03 22.73 1.97
CA LEU A 103 0.20 24.17 2.09
C LEU A 103 -1.06 24.89 2.60
N ALA A 104 -2.24 24.51 2.10
CA ALA A 104 -3.52 25.02 2.60
C ALA A 104 -3.75 24.65 4.06
N LEU A 105 -3.43 23.42 4.47
CA LEU A 105 -3.46 23.02 5.88
C LEU A 105 -2.52 23.87 6.73
N ALA A 106 -1.29 24.10 6.26
CA ALA A 106 -0.30 24.93 6.96
C ALA A 106 -0.76 26.39 7.09
N ALA A 107 -1.42 26.94 6.06
CA ALA A 107 -1.94 28.30 6.08
C ALA A 107 -3.02 28.53 7.15
N VAL A 108 -3.81 27.50 7.47
CA VAL A 108 -4.81 27.57 8.55
C VAL A 108 -4.19 27.42 9.94
N ASN A 109 -3.01 26.78 10.02
CA ASN A 109 -2.24 26.59 11.25
C ASN A 109 -3.06 25.99 12.43
N ASP A 110 -3.91 25.01 12.13
CA ASP A 110 -4.68 24.24 13.12
C ASP A 110 -4.46 22.74 12.92
N GLU A 111 -3.65 22.14 13.80
CA GLU A 111 -3.32 20.70 13.78
C GLU A 111 -4.57 19.81 13.90
N LYS A 112 -5.66 20.30 14.52
CA LYS A 112 -6.90 19.53 14.62
C LYS A 112 -7.54 19.32 13.26
N LEU A 113 -7.37 20.26 12.33
CA LEU A 113 -7.85 20.12 10.96
C LEU A 113 -6.99 19.14 10.16
N ALA A 114 -5.66 19.14 10.37
CA ALA A 114 -4.78 18.14 9.78
C ALA A 114 -5.17 16.72 10.23
N LEU A 115 -5.44 16.52 11.52
CA LEU A 115 -5.93 15.24 12.04
C LEU A 115 -7.30 14.85 11.47
N LYS A 116 -8.24 15.81 11.36
CA LYS A 116 -9.55 15.59 10.75
C LYS A 116 -9.47 15.22 9.27
N GLN A 117 -8.47 15.73 8.54
CA GLN A 117 -8.18 15.33 7.17
C GLN A 117 -7.56 13.92 7.10
N ALA A 118 -6.67 13.58 8.03
CA ALA A 118 -5.99 12.27 8.06
C ALA A 118 -6.95 11.09 8.31
N VAL A 119 -7.88 11.24 9.25
CA VAL A 119 -8.75 10.12 9.69
C VAL A 119 -9.60 9.51 8.56
N PRO A 120 -10.29 10.28 7.70
CA PRO A 120 -11.05 9.72 6.57
C PRO A 120 -10.20 9.03 5.51
N MET A 121 -8.89 9.32 5.42
CA MET A 121 -8.01 8.65 4.45
C MET A 121 -7.63 7.23 4.88
N ALA A 122 -7.72 6.94 6.19
CA ALA A 122 -7.41 5.62 6.76
C ALA A 122 -8.65 4.73 6.99
N ARG A 123 -9.85 5.22 6.64
CA ARG A 123 -11.13 4.52 6.79
C ARG A 123 -11.64 4.04 5.44
#